data_AF-A0A529LVG1-F1
#
_entry.id   AF-A0A529LVG1-F1
#
_cell.length_a   1.000
_cell.length_b   1.000
_cell.length_c   1.000
_cell.angle_alpha   90.00
_cell.angle_beta   90.00
_cell.angle_gamma   90.00
#
_symmetry.space_group_name_H-M   'P 1'
#
loop_
_entity.id
_entity.type
_entity.pdbx_description
1 polymer ?
#
loop_
_entity_poly.entity_id
_entity_poly.type
_entity_poly.pdbx_seq_one_letter_code
_entity_poly.pdbx_strand_id
1 'polypeptide(L)'
;YHTEIPRKQMKELMQRSDQPAIRDTVIWLAAFVIGAVGGISFWGSWWCVPFFFVYGTLYGSSTDSRWHECGHGTAFRTQWMNDAVYQLACFMIMRNPVTWRWSHTRHHTDTIIVGRDPEIAVMRPPDLLRVVLNFFGILDAWHAMTDMLRNAAGIISPAEKTFIPEQEQPKAIRVARIWLAIYIATIALALYLHSW
;
A
#
# COMPACT_ATOMS: atom_id res chain seq x y z
N TYR A 1 -9.15 18.59 -23.41
CA TYR A 1 -10.04 19.14 -22.37
C TYR A 1 -9.29 20.28 -21.68
N HIS A 2 -9.89 21.46 -21.53
CA HIS A 2 -9.27 22.61 -20.86
C HIS A 2 -10.30 23.25 -19.93
N THR A 3 -9.88 23.61 -18.71
CA THR A 3 -10.74 24.28 -17.73
C THR A 3 -10.80 25.78 -18.00
N GLU A 4 -11.89 26.45 -17.62
CA GLU A 4 -11.99 27.92 -17.71
C GLU A 4 -11.13 28.64 -16.65
N ILE A 5 -10.62 27.91 -15.66
CA ILE A 5 -9.79 28.47 -14.58
C ILE A 5 -8.43 28.93 -15.15
N PRO A 6 -8.07 30.23 -14.98
CA PRO A 6 -6.76 30.73 -15.41
C PRO A 6 -5.61 29.97 -14.75
N ARG A 7 -4.50 29.77 -15.49
CA ARG A 7 -3.32 29.02 -15.00
C ARG A 7 -2.80 29.50 -13.64
N LYS A 8 -2.85 30.81 -13.38
CA LYS A 8 -2.43 31.40 -12.10
C LYS A 8 -3.32 30.89 -10.95
N GLN A 9 -4.63 30.95 -11.13
CA GLN A 9 -5.60 30.47 -10.15
C GLN A 9 -5.50 28.95 -9.96
N MET A 10 -5.30 28.18 -11.04
CA MET A 10 -5.07 26.73 -10.93
C MET A 10 -3.85 26.42 -10.05
N LYS A 11 -2.75 27.15 -10.23
CA LYS A 11 -1.53 26.98 -9.40
C LYS A 11 -1.77 27.32 -7.93
N GLU A 12 -2.60 28.31 -7.64
CA GLU A 12 -2.99 28.68 -6.27
C GLU A 12 -3.83 27.57 -5.61
N LEU A 13 -4.74 26.95 -6.36
CA LEU A 13 -5.58 25.85 -5.87
C LEU A 13 -4.82 24.53 -5.65
N MET A 14 -3.71 24.32 -6.37
CA MET A 14 -2.88 23.11 -6.27
C MET A 14 -1.75 23.23 -5.23
N GLN A 15 -1.80 24.23 -4.35
CA GLN A 15 -0.79 24.39 -3.31
C GLN A 15 -0.83 23.23 -2.29
N ARG A 16 0.34 22.63 -2.06
CA ARG A 16 0.53 21.56 -1.08
C ARG A 16 0.91 22.16 0.26
N SER A 17 0.46 21.53 1.34
CA SER A 17 0.83 21.90 2.72
C SER A 17 1.07 20.64 3.55
N ASP A 18 2.01 20.70 4.49
CA ASP A 18 2.35 19.52 5.30
C ASP A 18 1.36 19.29 6.45
N GLN A 19 0.80 20.37 7.00
CA GLN A 19 0.03 20.32 8.24
C GLN A 19 -1.18 19.34 8.20
N PRO A 20 -2.02 19.33 7.15
CA PRO A 20 -3.16 18.42 7.11
C PRO A 20 -2.73 16.96 7.11
N ALA A 21 -1.77 16.61 6.25
CA ALA A 21 -1.27 15.24 6.14
C ALA A 21 -0.53 14.79 7.41
N ILE A 22 0.27 15.65 8.05
CA ILE A 22 0.90 15.36 9.35
C ILE A 22 -0.16 15.05 10.41
N ARG A 23 -1.20 15.90 10.54
CA ARG A 23 -2.28 15.69 11.51
C ARG A 23 -2.94 14.33 11.30
N ASP A 24 -3.30 14.02 10.05
CA ASP A 24 -4.03 12.80 9.72
C ASP A 24 -3.15 11.54 9.85
N THR A 25 -1.84 11.65 9.62
CA THR A 25 -0.85 10.60 9.93
C THR A 25 -0.72 10.39 11.43
N VAL A 26 -0.66 11.44 12.25
CA VAL A 26 -0.56 11.31 13.72
C VAL A 26 -1.82 10.64 14.29
N ILE A 27 -3.01 11.08 13.88
CA ILE A 27 -4.28 10.47 14.32
C ILE A 27 -4.32 8.99 13.95
N TRP A 28 -3.89 8.65 12.74
CA TRP A 28 -3.86 7.28 12.25
C TRP A 28 -2.92 6.38 13.04
N LEU A 29 -1.67 6.82 13.27
CA LEU A 29 -0.71 6.04 14.05
C LEU A 29 -1.13 5.93 15.52
N ALA A 30 -1.69 6.98 16.11
CA ALA A 30 -2.23 6.94 17.47
C ALA A 30 -3.37 5.93 17.58
N ALA A 31 -4.29 5.91 16.62
CA ALA A 31 -5.39 4.95 16.60
C ALA A 31 -4.90 3.49 16.47
N PHE A 32 -3.83 3.24 15.70
CA PHE A 32 -3.20 1.91 15.68
C PHE A 32 -2.59 1.53 17.02
N VAL A 33 -1.83 2.43 17.65
CA VAL A 33 -1.21 2.16 18.95
C VAL A 33 -2.29 1.88 20.00
N ILE A 34 -3.37 2.66 20.03
CA ILE A 34 -4.50 2.43 20.95
C ILE A 34 -5.17 1.09 20.66
N GLY A 35 -5.44 0.77 19.39
CA GLY A 35 -6.01 -0.51 18.99
C GLY A 35 -5.12 -1.71 19.37
N ALA A 36 -3.81 -1.61 19.15
CA ALA A 36 -2.87 -2.66 19.50
C ALA A 36 -2.75 -2.83 21.03
N VAL A 37 -2.50 -1.75 21.76
CA VAL A 37 -2.35 -1.77 23.23
C VAL A 37 -3.63 -2.26 23.90
N GLY A 38 -4.80 -1.79 23.46
CA GLY A 38 -6.08 -2.26 23.98
C GLY A 38 -6.32 -3.74 23.65
N GLY A 39 -6.08 -4.16 22.42
CA GLY A 39 -6.22 -5.56 21.99
C GLY A 39 -5.36 -6.52 22.83
N ILE A 40 -4.10 -6.12 23.10
CA ILE A 40 -3.17 -6.90 23.93
C ILE A 40 -3.58 -6.86 25.41
N SER A 41 -3.94 -5.69 25.93
CA SER A 41 -4.24 -5.51 27.35
C SER A 41 -5.52 -6.23 27.79
N PHE A 42 -6.51 -6.33 26.88
CA PHE A 42 -7.75 -7.05 27.11
C PHE A 42 -7.73 -8.49 26.56
N TRP A 43 -6.57 -8.98 26.14
CA TRP A 43 -6.41 -10.35 25.62
C TRP A 43 -6.93 -11.38 26.64
N GLY A 44 -7.65 -12.40 26.15
CA GLY A 44 -8.35 -13.36 26.99
C GLY A 44 -9.75 -12.93 27.45
N SER A 45 -10.24 -11.76 27.01
CA SER A 45 -11.62 -11.30 27.23
C SER A 45 -12.25 -10.79 25.95
N TRP A 46 -13.59 -10.74 25.89
CA TRP A 46 -14.32 -10.17 24.75
C TRP A 46 -14.05 -8.67 24.54
N TRP A 47 -13.48 -7.96 25.52
CA TRP A 47 -13.12 -6.56 25.38
C TRP A 47 -11.98 -6.32 24.40
N CYS A 48 -11.17 -7.32 24.04
CA CYS A 48 -10.14 -7.15 23.02
C CYS A 48 -10.71 -6.96 21.60
N VAL A 49 -11.92 -7.50 21.34
CA VAL A 49 -12.55 -7.50 20.01
C VAL A 49 -12.74 -6.10 19.42
N PRO A 50 -13.34 -5.11 20.12
CA PRO A 50 -13.46 -3.76 19.54
C PRO A 50 -12.11 -3.13 19.21
N PHE A 51 -11.05 -3.39 19.99
CA PHE A 51 -9.72 -2.84 19.72
C PHE A 51 -9.07 -3.49 18.49
N PHE A 52 -9.17 -4.82 18.35
CA PHE A 52 -8.70 -5.51 17.14
C PHE A 52 -9.54 -5.19 15.92
N PHE A 53 -10.84 -4.93 16.08
CA PHE A 53 -11.69 -4.45 14.99
C PHE A 53 -11.21 -3.10 14.47
N VAL A 54 -10.94 -2.14 15.37
CA VAL A 54 -10.36 -0.84 14.99
C VAL A 54 -9.00 -1.03 14.33
N TYR A 55 -8.11 -1.81 14.94
CA TYR A 55 -6.78 -2.08 14.41
C TYR A 55 -6.84 -2.67 12.99
N GLY A 56 -7.58 -3.77 12.80
CA GLY A 56 -7.71 -4.46 11.52
C GLY A 56 -8.40 -3.60 10.44
N THR A 57 -9.45 -2.87 10.82
CA THR A 57 -10.16 -1.96 9.90
C THR A 57 -9.22 -0.88 9.40
N LEU A 58 -8.48 -0.23 10.30
CA LEU A 58 -7.50 0.80 9.91
C LEU A 58 -6.39 0.19 9.05
N TYR A 59 -5.94 -1.02 9.37
CA TYR A 59 -4.87 -1.71 8.63
C TYR A 59 -5.23 -1.94 7.17
N GLY A 60 -6.43 -2.44 6.88
CA GLY A 60 -6.87 -2.69 5.50
C GLY A 60 -7.35 -1.44 4.75
N SER A 61 -8.19 -0.62 5.39
CA SER A 61 -8.88 0.48 4.71
C SER A 61 -8.06 1.77 4.68
N SER A 62 -7.70 2.28 5.84
CA SER A 62 -7.09 3.61 5.96
C SER A 62 -5.67 3.63 5.39
N THR A 63 -4.95 2.51 5.48
CA THR A 63 -3.65 2.33 4.82
C THR A 63 -3.76 2.40 3.31
N ASP A 64 -4.84 1.88 2.71
CA ASP A 64 -5.07 1.92 1.27
C ASP A 64 -5.14 3.36 0.75
N SER A 65 -5.89 4.23 1.43
CA SER A 65 -5.93 5.65 1.06
C SER A 65 -4.56 6.35 1.11
N ARG A 66 -3.67 5.91 2.03
CA ARG A 66 -2.38 6.57 2.29
C ARG A 66 -1.33 6.20 1.27
N TRP A 67 -1.22 4.92 0.88
CA TRP A 67 -0.31 4.59 -0.24
C TRP A 67 -0.82 5.26 -1.52
N HIS A 68 -2.14 5.32 -1.74
CA HIS A 68 -2.71 5.89 -2.96
C HIS A 68 -2.36 7.38 -3.07
N GLU A 69 -2.72 8.18 -2.06
CA GLU A 69 -2.51 9.63 -2.08
C GLU A 69 -1.01 9.99 -2.02
N CYS A 70 -0.22 9.29 -1.19
CA CYS A 70 1.23 9.51 -1.17
C CYS A 70 1.92 8.95 -2.43
N GLY A 71 1.27 8.03 -3.15
CA GLY A 71 1.74 7.49 -4.42
C GLY A 71 1.78 8.57 -5.51
N HIS A 72 0.83 9.50 -5.48
CA HIS A 72 0.78 10.69 -6.34
C HIS A 72 1.85 11.74 -6.01
N GLY A 73 2.43 11.69 -4.81
CA GLY A 73 3.42 12.67 -4.34
C GLY A 73 2.83 14.05 -4.05
N THR A 74 1.52 14.13 -3.82
CA THR A 74 0.78 15.38 -3.60
C THR A 74 0.34 15.59 -2.17
N ALA A 75 0.34 14.54 -1.34
CA ALA A 75 -0.15 14.59 0.03
C ALA A 75 0.59 15.62 0.91
N PHE A 76 1.91 15.73 0.74
CA PHE A 76 2.75 16.66 1.48
C PHE A 76 3.40 17.69 0.55
N ARG A 77 3.76 18.84 1.11
CA ARG A 77 4.68 19.79 0.48
C ARG A 77 6.13 19.27 0.57
N THR A 78 6.48 18.66 1.70
CA THR A 78 7.81 18.14 1.99
C THR A 78 7.93 16.69 1.55
N GLN A 79 8.72 16.44 0.50
CA GLN A 79 8.73 15.17 -0.22
C GLN A 79 9.15 13.96 0.62
N TRP A 80 10.13 14.10 1.52
CA TRP A 80 10.58 12.96 2.33
C TRP A 80 9.49 12.45 3.29
N MET A 81 8.60 13.34 3.77
CA MET A 81 7.47 12.97 4.63
C MET A 81 6.47 12.13 3.85
N ASN A 82 6.17 12.57 2.61
CA ASN A 82 5.33 11.81 1.69
C ASN A 82 5.91 10.42 1.43
N ASP A 83 7.20 10.34 1.12
CA ASP A 83 7.84 9.06 0.83
C ASP A 83 7.91 8.14 2.07
N ALA A 84 8.09 8.70 3.27
CA ALA A 84 8.05 7.91 4.51
C ALA A 84 6.66 7.28 4.74
N VAL A 85 5.59 8.07 4.62
CA VAL A 85 4.20 7.56 4.76
C VAL A 85 3.86 6.58 3.64
N TYR A 86 4.31 6.85 2.41
CA TYR A 86 4.14 5.95 1.27
C TYR A 86 4.78 4.58 1.53
N GLN A 87 6.05 4.55 1.96
CA GLN A 87 6.77 3.32 2.26
C GLN A 87 6.09 2.50 3.37
N LEU A 88 5.68 3.17 4.45
CA LEU A 88 4.97 2.53 5.56
C LEU A 88 3.65 1.92 5.10
N ALA A 89 2.82 2.71 4.39
CA ALA A 89 1.53 2.25 3.91
C ALA A 89 1.69 1.08 2.92
N CYS A 90 2.61 1.19 1.98
CA CYS A 90 2.96 0.13 1.04
C CYS A 90 3.36 -1.17 1.74
N PHE A 91 4.25 -1.10 2.74
CA PHE A 91 4.67 -2.29 3.49
C PHE A 91 3.50 -2.96 4.19
N MET A 92 2.66 -2.17 4.87
CA MET A 92 1.53 -2.70 5.62
C MET A 92 0.57 -3.53 4.75
N ILE A 93 0.26 -3.08 3.54
CA ILE A 93 -0.64 -3.80 2.62
C ILE A 93 0.09 -4.53 1.48
N MET A 94 1.39 -4.81 1.66
CA MET A 94 2.18 -5.68 0.77
C MET A 94 2.29 -5.19 -0.68
N ARG A 95 2.32 -3.88 -0.88
CA ARG A 95 2.41 -3.22 -2.19
C ARG A 95 3.79 -2.69 -2.45
N ASN A 96 4.64 -3.42 -3.21
CA ASN A 96 6.00 -2.95 -3.50
C ASN A 96 5.97 -1.49 -4.03
N PRO A 97 6.51 -0.50 -3.30
CA PRO A 97 6.33 0.92 -3.57
C PRO A 97 6.89 1.36 -4.92
N VAL A 98 7.86 0.63 -5.48
CA VAL A 98 8.37 0.92 -6.82
C VAL A 98 7.40 0.40 -7.87
N THR A 99 7.03 -0.88 -7.78
CA THR A 99 6.08 -1.52 -8.68
C THR A 99 4.75 -0.77 -8.69
N TRP A 100 4.22 -0.45 -7.51
CA TRP A 100 2.92 0.19 -7.37
C TRP A 100 2.89 1.63 -7.84
N ARG A 101 3.96 2.40 -7.69
CA ARG A 101 4.01 3.77 -8.25
C ARG A 101 3.93 3.75 -9.78
N TRP A 102 4.60 2.80 -10.42
CA TRP A 102 4.58 2.65 -11.87
C TRP A 102 3.29 1.99 -12.39
N SER A 103 2.76 0.98 -11.69
CA SER A 103 1.45 0.41 -12.01
C SER A 103 0.36 1.45 -11.91
N HIS A 104 0.44 2.34 -10.91
CA HIS A 104 -0.58 3.34 -10.67
C HIS A 104 -0.52 4.47 -11.70
N THR A 105 0.70 4.88 -12.07
CA THR A 105 0.90 5.80 -13.21
C THR A 105 0.31 5.20 -14.49
N ARG A 106 0.53 3.90 -14.72
CA ARG A 106 -0.06 3.17 -15.85
C ARG A 106 -1.58 3.10 -15.76
N HIS A 107 -2.14 2.83 -14.59
CA HIS A 107 -3.57 2.81 -14.33
C HIS A 107 -4.22 4.15 -14.68
N HIS A 108 -3.66 5.28 -14.26
CA HIS A 108 -4.19 6.62 -14.62
C HIS A 108 -4.03 7.00 -16.08
N THR A 109 -3.09 6.37 -16.79
CA THR A 109 -2.87 6.60 -18.22
C THR A 109 -3.82 5.78 -19.09
N ASP A 110 -4.01 4.50 -18.74
CA ASP A 110 -4.69 3.50 -19.55
C ASP A 110 -5.88 2.87 -18.80
N THR A 111 -6.58 3.64 -17.97
CA THR A 111 -7.62 3.15 -17.05
C THR A 111 -8.64 2.26 -17.74
N ILE A 112 -8.90 1.08 -17.17
CA ILE A 112 -9.87 0.07 -17.64
C ILE A 112 -9.53 -0.58 -19.00
N ILE A 113 -8.37 -0.26 -19.60
CA ILE A 113 -7.91 -0.92 -20.82
C ILE A 113 -7.33 -2.28 -20.47
N VAL A 114 -8.11 -3.33 -20.78
CA VAL A 114 -7.74 -4.73 -20.52
C VAL A 114 -6.39 -5.06 -21.13
N GLY A 115 -5.53 -5.70 -20.33
CA GLY A 115 -4.16 -6.08 -20.72
C GLY A 115 -3.14 -4.94 -20.62
N ARG A 116 -3.57 -3.70 -20.34
CA ARG A 116 -2.67 -2.56 -20.12
C ARG A 116 -2.73 -2.00 -18.72
N ASP A 117 -3.92 -1.96 -18.13
CA ASP A 117 -4.16 -1.52 -16.75
C ASP A 117 -3.97 -2.70 -15.78
N PRO A 118 -2.91 -2.68 -14.96
CA PRO A 118 -2.66 -3.73 -13.97
C PRO A 118 -3.56 -3.63 -12.73
N GLU A 119 -4.31 -2.53 -12.56
CA GLU A 119 -5.08 -2.23 -11.33
C GLU A 119 -6.60 -2.41 -11.51
N ILE A 120 -7.05 -3.10 -12.56
CA ILE A 120 -8.46 -3.42 -12.73
C ILE A 120 -8.91 -4.38 -11.62
N ALA A 121 -9.59 -3.85 -10.61
CA ALA A 121 -10.05 -4.62 -9.45
C ALA A 121 -11.10 -5.69 -9.80
N VAL A 122 -12.01 -5.37 -10.72
CA VAL A 122 -13.07 -6.29 -11.18
C VAL A 122 -13.14 -6.28 -12.69
N MET A 123 -12.59 -7.33 -13.29
CA MET A 123 -12.65 -7.55 -14.73
C MET A 123 -14.10 -7.79 -15.19
N ARG A 124 -14.38 -7.49 -16.46
CA ARG A 124 -15.68 -7.74 -17.08
C ARG A 124 -15.55 -8.88 -18.12
N PRO A 125 -16.41 -9.91 -18.07
CA PRO A 125 -17.51 -10.13 -17.11
C PRO A 125 -16.99 -10.46 -15.69
N PRO A 126 -17.75 -10.12 -14.62
CA PRO A 126 -17.29 -10.32 -13.24
C PRO A 126 -17.20 -11.80 -12.88
N ASP A 127 -16.05 -12.19 -12.31
CA ASP A 127 -15.87 -13.47 -11.63
C ASP A 127 -16.22 -13.28 -10.15
N LEU A 128 -17.45 -13.64 -9.77
CA LEU A 128 -17.98 -13.42 -8.42
C LEU A 128 -17.18 -14.17 -7.34
N LEU A 129 -16.62 -15.35 -7.66
CA LEU A 129 -15.80 -16.09 -6.71
C LEU A 129 -14.50 -15.34 -6.43
N ARG A 130 -13.83 -14.84 -7.47
CA ARG A 130 -12.64 -14.00 -7.29
C ARG A 130 -12.94 -12.74 -6.49
N VAL A 131 -14.09 -12.09 -6.73
CA VAL A 131 -14.51 -10.91 -5.97
C VAL A 131 -14.63 -11.22 -4.47
N VAL A 132 -15.28 -12.33 -4.11
CA VAL A 132 -15.41 -12.75 -2.70
C VAL A 132 -14.04 -13.07 -2.09
N LEU A 133 -13.16 -13.78 -2.80
CA LEU A 133 -11.82 -14.09 -2.30
C LEU A 133 -10.95 -12.83 -2.12
N ASN A 134 -11.08 -11.86 -3.03
CA ASN A 134 -10.40 -10.56 -2.92
C ASN A 134 -10.95 -9.70 -1.79
N PHE A 135 -12.25 -9.78 -1.48
CA PHE A 135 -12.82 -9.09 -0.33
C PHE A 135 -12.15 -9.50 0.99
N PHE A 136 -11.73 -10.77 1.11
CA PHE A 136 -10.94 -11.26 2.24
C PHE A 136 -9.42 -11.13 2.04
N GLY A 137 -8.96 -10.55 0.94
CA GLY A 137 -7.55 -10.35 0.62
C GLY A 137 -6.76 -11.62 0.30
N ILE A 138 -7.44 -12.75 0.04
CA ILE A 138 -6.78 -14.06 -0.11
C ILE A 138 -5.90 -14.10 -1.37
N LEU A 139 -6.45 -13.72 -2.53
CA LEU A 139 -5.68 -13.74 -3.77
C LEU A 139 -4.66 -12.61 -3.81
N ASP A 140 -5.00 -11.43 -3.28
CA ASP A 140 -4.09 -10.29 -3.23
C ASP A 140 -2.85 -10.58 -2.38
N ALA A 141 -3.02 -11.16 -1.19
CA ALA A 141 -1.91 -11.59 -0.35
C ALA A 141 -1.06 -12.67 -1.03
N TRP A 142 -1.71 -13.65 -1.68
CA TRP A 142 -1.02 -14.70 -2.42
C TRP A 142 -0.15 -14.14 -3.57
N HIS A 143 -0.72 -13.26 -4.40
CA HIS A 143 0.00 -12.61 -5.49
C HIS A 143 1.12 -11.73 -4.95
N ALA A 144 0.86 -10.91 -3.93
CA ALA A 144 1.85 -10.04 -3.33
C ALA A 144 3.05 -10.82 -2.75
N MET A 145 2.81 -11.95 -2.06
CA MET A 145 3.89 -12.81 -1.57
C MET A 145 4.67 -13.46 -2.71
N THR A 146 3.98 -13.98 -3.72
CA THR A 146 4.62 -14.62 -4.88
C THR A 146 5.48 -13.63 -5.65
N ASP A 147 4.95 -12.42 -5.89
CA ASP A 147 5.65 -11.33 -6.56
C ASP A 147 6.84 -10.84 -5.73
N MET A 148 6.69 -10.71 -4.41
CA MET A 148 7.79 -10.36 -3.51
C MET A 148 8.91 -11.40 -3.58
N LEU A 149 8.61 -12.70 -3.51
CA LEU A 149 9.62 -13.75 -3.61
C LEU A 149 10.32 -13.75 -4.98
N ARG A 150 9.54 -13.62 -6.06
CA ARG A 150 10.06 -13.50 -7.44
C ARG A 150 10.99 -12.29 -7.58
N ASN A 151 10.54 -11.11 -7.16
CA ASN A 151 11.33 -9.89 -7.21
C ASN A 151 12.58 -10.00 -6.32
N ALA A 152 12.48 -10.59 -5.12
CA ALA A 152 13.62 -10.77 -4.22
C ALA A 152 14.70 -11.68 -4.82
N ALA A 153 14.28 -12.70 -5.59
CA ALA A 153 15.17 -13.54 -6.40
C ALA A 153 15.81 -12.80 -7.60
N GLY A 154 15.48 -11.51 -7.80
CA GLY A 154 16.01 -10.69 -8.87
C GLY A 154 15.22 -10.76 -10.18
N ILE A 155 14.03 -11.38 -10.15
CA ILE A 155 13.23 -11.61 -11.35
C ILE A 155 12.09 -10.57 -11.40
N ILE A 156 12.10 -9.74 -12.43
CA ILE A 156 10.96 -8.89 -12.82
C ILE A 156 10.21 -9.59 -13.94
N SER A 157 8.90 -9.80 -13.74
CA SER A 157 8.04 -10.49 -14.72
C SER A 157 7.92 -9.71 -16.03
N PRO A 158 7.57 -10.38 -17.14
CA PRO A 158 7.27 -9.69 -18.40
C PRO A 158 6.20 -8.60 -18.24
N ALA A 159 5.16 -8.84 -17.43
CA ALA A 159 4.09 -7.87 -17.16
C ALA A 159 4.63 -6.61 -16.45
N GLU A 160 5.39 -6.78 -15.37
CA GLU A 160 6.03 -5.66 -14.65
C GLU A 160 6.96 -4.85 -15.55
N LYS A 161 7.73 -5.51 -16.45
CA LYS A 161 8.61 -4.82 -17.41
C LYS A 161 7.85 -3.92 -18.39
N THR A 162 6.54 -4.11 -18.58
CA THR A 162 5.74 -3.24 -19.46
C THR A 162 5.48 -1.85 -18.88
N PHE A 163 5.58 -1.69 -17.55
CA PHE A 163 5.29 -0.42 -16.87
C PHE A 163 6.41 0.05 -15.92
N ILE A 164 7.31 -0.82 -15.46
CA ILE A 164 8.47 -0.44 -14.65
C ILE A 164 9.67 -0.15 -15.57
N PRO A 165 10.17 1.10 -15.64
CA PRO A 165 11.37 1.43 -16.39
C PRO A 165 12.58 0.61 -15.93
N GLU A 166 13.46 0.24 -16.86
CA GLU A 166 14.63 -0.62 -16.59
C GLU A 166 15.51 -0.10 -15.44
N GLN A 167 15.74 1.22 -15.40
CA GLN A 167 16.51 1.89 -14.34
C GLN A 167 15.87 1.82 -12.94
N GLU A 168 14.56 1.56 -12.84
CA GLU A 168 13.82 1.47 -11.58
C GLU A 168 13.67 0.02 -11.08
N GLN A 169 13.83 -0.97 -11.96
CA GLN A 169 13.73 -2.40 -11.62
C GLN A 169 14.66 -2.84 -10.47
N PRO A 170 15.95 -2.40 -10.40
CA PRO A 170 16.81 -2.73 -9.26
C PRO A 170 16.27 -2.21 -7.92
N LYS A 171 15.51 -1.11 -7.91
CA LYS A 171 14.89 -0.60 -6.67
C LYS A 171 13.74 -1.50 -6.23
N ALA A 172 12.89 -1.97 -7.16
CA ALA A 172 11.82 -2.92 -6.85
C ALA A 172 12.38 -4.21 -6.22
N ILE A 173 13.47 -4.75 -6.79
CA ILE A 173 14.18 -5.94 -6.27
C ILE A 173 14.73 -5.67 -4.87
N ARG A 174 15.38 -4.52 -4.65
CA ARG A 174 15.94 -4.15 -3.35
C ARG A 174 14.87 -4.10 -2.28
N VAL A 175 13.72 -3.47 -2.57
CA VAL A 175 12.61 -3.39 -1.62
C VAL A 175 12.07 -4.78 -1.29
N ALA A 176 11.87 -5.64 -2.30
CA ALA A 176 11.42 -7.01 -2.09
C ALA A 176 12.38 -7.81 -1.19
N ARG A 177 13.70 -7.63 -1.33
CA ARG A 177 14.70 -8.27 -0.45
C ARG A 177 14.63 -7.76 0.99
N ILE A 178 14.46 -6.45 1.19
CA ILE A 178 14.30 -5.85 2.52
C ILE A 178 13.05 -6.41 3.19
N TRP A 179 11.92 -6.45 2.46
CA TRP A 179 10.67 -6.98 2.99
C TRP A 179 10.76 -8.46 3.32
N LEU A 180 11.35 -9.26 2.44
CA LEU A 180 11.60 -10.68 2.71
C LEU A 180 12.44 -10.87 3.97
N ALA A 181 13.48 -10.06 4.16
CA ALA A 181 14.30 -10.08 5.37
C ALA A 181 13.48 -9.74 6.64
N ILE A 182 12.59 -8.74 6.57
CA ILE A 182 11.68 -8.38 7.67
C ILE A 182 10.74 -9.55 7.99
N TYR A 183 10.14 -10.20 6.99
CA TYR A 183 9.26 -11.35 7.20
C TYR A 183 10.02 -12.53 7.81
N ILE A 184 11.20 -12.87 7.29
CA ILE A 184 12.04 -13.95 7.84
C ILE A 184 12.41 -13.65 9.29
N ALA A 185 12.84 -12.42 9.58
CA ALA A 185 13.20 -12.01 10.94
C ALA A 185 12.01 -12.10 11.91
N THR A 186 10.82 -11.69 11.45
CA THR A 186 9.59 -11.75 12.26
C THR A 186 9.20 -13.20 12.55
N ILE A 187 9.24 -14.08 11.55
CA ILE A 187 8.96 -15.51 11.72
C ILE A 187 10.00 -16.14 12.65
N ALA A 188 11.30 -15.90 12.42
CA ALA A 188 12.36 -16.43 13.26
C ALA A 188 12.24 -15.98 14.72
N LEU A 189 11.84 -14.72 14.95
CA LEU A 189 11.59 -14.19 16.29
C LEU A 189 10.39 -14.87 16.95
N ALA A 190 9.28 -15.04 16.22
CA ALA A 190 8.11 -15.75 16.75
C ALA A 190 8.43 -17.20 17.11
N LEU A 191 9.24 -17.87 16.27
CA LEU A 191 9.71 -19.23 16.54
C LEU A 191 10.60 -19.29 17.78
N TYR A 192 11.54 -18.35 17.92
CA TYR A 192 12.45 -18.25 19.05
C TYR A 192 11.73 -17.96 20.37
N LEU A 193 10.69 -17.11 20.34
CA LEU A 193 9.90 -16.74 21.51
C LEU A 193 8.77 -17.75 21.81
N HIS A 194 8.57 -18.77 20.97
CA HIS A 194 7.43 -19.70 21.07
C HIS A 194 6.07 -19.01 21.12
N SER A 195 5.92 -17.91 20.37
CA SER A 195 4.72 -17.08 20.36
C SER A 195 3.76 -17.41 19.21
N TRP A 196 3.79 -18.66 18.72
CA TRP A 196 2.93 -19.16 17.64
C TRP A 196 1.62 -19.75 18.15
#